data_AF-H8GUL8-F1
#
_entry.id   AF-H8GUL8-F1
#
_cell.length_a   1.000
_cell.length_b   1.000
_cell.length_c   1.000
_cell.angle_alpha   90.00
_cell.angle_beta   90.00
_cell.angle_gamma   90.00
#
_symmetry.space_group_name_H-M   'P 1'
#
loop_
_entity.id
_entity.type
_entity.pdbx_description
1 polymer ?
#
loop_
_entity_poly.entity_id
_entity_poly.type
_entity_poly.pdbx_seq_one_letter_code
_entity_poly.pdbx_strand_id
1 'polypeptide(L)'
;MDSVRTGMMFGRRMAAHLSVTHITAGGYDGQTPLFAVNADYALGVTDALRQVDASIDWTGQWLTVPGDAFAPRRQQAAWAELAQREGLLSLHHPLLIIGWCEGTLVARSIITTGDQEEELAARTVLLTPEVQ
;
A
#
# COMPACT_ATOMS: atom_id res chain seq x y z
N MET A 1 -7.94 -8.13 19.66
CA MET A 1 -8.38 -6.94 18.89
C MET A 1 -7.71 -7.04 17.56
N ASP A 2 -8.48 -7.18 16.49
CA ASP A 2 -7.91 -7.16 15.14
C ASP A 2 -7.29 -5.78 14.91
N SER A 3 -6.04 -5.74 14.45
CA SER A 3 -5.30 -4.52 14.17
C SER A 3 -5.36 -4.18 12.68
N VAL A 4 -5.05 -2.92 12.34
CA VAL A 4 -4.84 -2.51 10.95
C VAL A 4 -3.77 -3.43 10.34
N ARG A 5 -4.09 -4.03 9.20
CA ARG A 5 -3.13 -4.85 8.44
C ARG A 5 -2.47 -3.97 7.40
N THR A 6 -1.17 -4.15 7.24
CA THR A 6 -0.34 -3.36 6.33
C THR A 6 0.78 -4.22 5.78
N GLY A 7 1.40 -3.77 4.70
CA GLY A 7 2.62 -4.37 4.18
C GLY A 7 3.04 -3.78 2.86
N MET A 8 4.07 -4.38 2.26
CA MET A 8 4.73 -3.85 1.09
C MET A 8 4.01 -4.26 -0.20
N MET A 9 4.05 -3.37 -1.19
CA MET A 9 3.64 -3.64 -2.55
C MET A 9 4.86 -3.75 -3.45
N PHE A 10 4.87 -4.74 -4.34
CA PHE A 10 5.93 -4.97 -5.30
C PHE A 10 5.38 -5.10 -6.71
N GLY A 11 6.18 -4.64 -7.66
CA GLY A 11 5.85 -4.76 -9.07
C GLY A 11 6.76 -3.91 -9.92
N ARG A 12 6.20 -3.36 -11.01
CA ARG A 12 6.98 -2.67 -12.03
C ARG A 12 6.42 -1.29 -12.31
N ARG A 13 7.31 -0.34 -12.57
CA ARG A 13 6.97 0.99 -13.05
C ARG A 13 7.36 1.13 -14.51
N MET A 14 6.40 1.46 -15.36
CA MET A 14 6.61 1.68 -16.79
C MET A 14 6.04 3.05 -17.17
N ALA A 15 6.93 4.03 -17.35
CA ALA A 15 6.56 5.42 -17.60
C ALA A 15 5.56 5.94 -16.54
N ALA A 16 4.35 6.34 -16.96
CA ALA A 16 3.29 6.85 -16.09
C ALA A 16 2.46 5.76 -15.39
N HIS A 17 2.73 4.48 -15.67
CA HIS A 17 1.96 3.36 -15.12
C HIS A 17 2.73 2.62 -14.05
N LEU A 18 2.06 2.34 -12.94
CA LEU A 18 2.51 1.43 -11.89
C LEU A 18 1.67 0.16 -11.97
N SER A 19 2.32 -0.99 -12.12
CA SER A 19 1.70 -2.30 -12.01
C SER A 19 2.17 -2.96 -10.72
N VAL A 20 1.26 -3.15 -9.76
CA VAL A 20 1.50 -3.94 -8.56
C VAL A 20 1.11 -5.38 -8.87
N THR A 21 2.04 -6.31 -8.70
CA THR A 21 1.83 -7.73 -8.99
C THR A 21 1.89 -8.60 -7.74
N HIS A 22 2.53 -8.09 -6.67
CA HIS A 22 2.67 -8.81 -5.42
C HIS A 22 2.43 -7.86 -4.25
N ILE A 23 1.83 -8.39 -3.18
CA ILE A 23 1.68 -7.70 -1.90
C ILE A 23 2.12 -8.65 -0.79
N THR A 24 2.74 -8.13 0.25
CA THR A 24 3.14 -8.90 1.42
C THR A 24 2.33 -8.49 2.63
N ALA A 25 2.13 -9.39 3.58
CA ALA A 25 1.86 -8.94 4.94
C ALA A 25 3.09 -8.20 5.50
N GLY A 26 2.90 -7.40 6.54
CA GLY A 26 3.95 -6.72 7.28
C GLY A 26 4.90 -7.64 8.08
N GLY A 27 5.18 -8.84 7.60
CA GLY A 27 5.97 -9.83 8.33
C GLY A 27 5.17 -10.57 9.39
N TYR A 28 5.90 -11.21 10.31
CA TYR A 28 5.41 -12.32 11.13
C TYR A 28 4.53 -11.91 12.32
N ASP A 29 4.70 -10.69 12.82
CA ASP A 29 4.11 -10.27 14.09
C ASP A 29 3.29 -9.01 13.83
N GLY A 30 1.98 -9.05 14.07
CA GLY A 30 1.02 -7.97 13.78
C GLY A 30 1.61 -6.58 14.03
N GLN A 31 1.98 -5.89 12.94
CA GLN A 31 2.91 -4.77 13.00
C GLN A 31 2.38 -3.64 13.89
N THR A 32 3.08 -3.44 14.99
CA THR A 32 3.01 -2.22 15.78
C THR A 32 4.45 -1.72 15.94
N PRO A 33 4.79 -0.49 15.53
CA PRO A 33 3.90 0.53 14.98
C PRO A 33 3.40 0.23 13.55
N LEU A 34 2.35 0.96 13.13
CA LEU A 34 1.82 0.88 11.77
C LEU A 34 2.91 1.25 10.76
N PHE A 35 3.10 0.43 9.72
CA PHE A 35 4.17 0.50 8.71
C PHE A 35 5.57 0.04 9.16
N ALA A 36 5.71 -0.53 10.36
CA ALA A 36 7.00 -1.02 10.85
C ALA A 36 7.47 -2.27 10.09
N VAL A 37 8.24 -2.10 9.02
CA VAL A 37 8.77 -3.22 8.24
C VAL A 37 10.04 -3.79 8.88
N ASN A 38 10.07 -5.11 9.10
CA ASN A 38 11.31 -5.82 9.44
C ASN A 38 12.23 -5.83 8.21
N ALA A 39 13.44 -5.26 8.34
CA ALA A 39 14.37 -5.12 7.23
C ALA A 39 14.84 -6.46 6.64
N ASP A 40 15.13 -7.47 7.46
CA ASP A 40 15.55 -8.79 7.00
C ASP A 40 14.44 -9.49 6.21
N TYR A 41 13.19 -9.35 6.67
CA TYR A 41 12.02 -9.84 5.95
C TYR A 41 11.86 -9.13 4.60
N ALA A 42 11.99 -7.80 4.57
CA ALA A 42 11.89 -7.03 3.33
C ALA A 42 12.97 -7.39 2.32
N LEU A 43 14.21 -7.55 2.78
CA LEU A 43 15.33 -7.99 1.94
C LEU A 43 15.09 -9.40 1.41
N GLY A 44 14.66 -10.34 2.26
CA GLY A 44 14.37 -11.72 1.85
C GLY A 44 13.27 -11.80 0.80
N VAL A 45 12.17 -11.07 0.97
CA VAL A 45 11.11 -11.02 -0.05
C VAL A 45 11.59 -10.37 -1.34
N THR A 46 12.33 -9.26 -1.23
CA THR A 46 12.86 -8.56 -2.41
C THR A 46 13.78 -9.46 -3.22
N ASP A 47 14.71 -10.17 -2.58
CA ASP A 47 15.59 -11.11 -3.26
C ASP A 47 14.78 -12.23 -3.92
N ALA A 48 13.85 -12.86 -3.19
CA ALA A 48 13.02 -13.94 -3.71
C ALA A 48 12.20 -13.52 -4.95
N LEU A 49 11.57 -12.34 -4.92
CA LEU A 49 10.81 -11.82 -6.06
C LEU A 49 11.73 -11.50 -7.25
N ARG A 50 12.93 -10.97 -7.00
CA ARG A 50 13.90 -10.64 -8.06
C ARG A 50 14.53 -11.86 -8.71
N GLN A 51 14.55 -13.02 -8.03
CA GLN A 51 14.92 -14.30 -8.65
C GLN A 51 13.89 -14.76 -9.70
N VAL A 52 12.61 -14.42 -9.51
CA VAL A 52 11.56 -14.71 -10.50
C VAL A 52 11.58 -13.68 -11.62
N ASP A 53 11.78 -12.41 -11.27
CA ASP A 53 11.83 -11.31 -12.22
C ASP A 53 12.65 -10.13 -11.66
N ALA A 54 13.81 -9.91 -12.26
CA ALA A 54 14.77 -8.88 -11.84
C ALA A 54 14.25 -7.43 -11.95
N SER A 55 13.14 -7.21 -12.67
CA SER A 55 12.49 -5.89 -12.81
C SER A 55 11.47 -5.57 -11.72
N ILE A 56 11.12 -6.54 -10.86
CA ILE A 56 10.28 -6.28 -9.70
C ILE A 56 11.06 -5.47 -8.67
N ASP A 57 10.43 -4.39 -8.21
CA ASP A 57 10.93 -3.55 -7.14
C ASP A 57 9.82 -3.21 -6.14
N TRP A 58 10.19 -2.63 -5.01
CA TRP A 58 9.26 -2.05 -4.06
C TRP A 58 8.55 -0.84 -4.68
N THR A 59 7.24 -0.77 -4.50
CA THR A 59 6.39 0.22 -5.18
C THR A 59 5.47 0.98 -4.23
N GLY A 60 5.55 0.74 -2.92
CA GLY A 60 4.76 1.44 -1.91
C GLY A 60 4.23 0.52 -0.82
N GLN A 61 3.22 1.01 -0.11
CA GLN A 61 2.60 0.29 1.02
C GLN A 61 1.11 0.09 0.75
N TRP A 62 0.53 -0.96 1.30
CA TRP A 62 -0.91 -1.16 1.34
C TRP A 62 -1.38 -1.25 2.78
N LEU A 63 -2.66 -0.91 3.03
CA LEU A 63 -3.30 -1.15 4.31
C LEU A 63 -4.78 -1.51 4.17
N THR A 64 -5.30 -2.20 5.17
CA THR A 64 -6.74 -2.42 5.39
C THR A 64 -7.07 -2.42 6.87
N VAL A 65 -8.33 -2.15 7.20
CA VAL A 65 -8.82 -2.11 8.59
C VAL A 65 -9.29 -3.48 9.05
N PRO A 66 -9.40 -3.67 10.38
CA PRO A 66 -10.12 -4.79 10.96
C PRO A 66 -11.51 -5.00 10.35
N GLY A 67 -11.86 -6.24 10.04
CA GLY A 67 -13.14 -6.58 9.40
C GLY A 67 -13.23 -6.16 7.93
N ASP A 68 -12.13 -5.73 7.33
CA ASP A 68 -11.98 -5.41 5.90
C ASP A 68 -12.93 -4.34 5.37
N ALA A 69 -13.52 -3.51 6.22
CA ALA A 69 -14.37 -2.40 5.79
C ALA A 69 -13.56 -1.31 5.07
N PHE A 70 -14.16 -0.56 4.15
CA PHE A 70 -13.47 0.58 3.57
C PHE A 70 -13.40 1.75 4.57
N ALA A 71 -12.18 2.14 4.95
CA ALA A 71 -11.96 3.12 6.01
C ALA A 71 -12.56 4.51 5.70
N PRO A 72 -13.05 5.28 6.69
CA PRO A 72 -13.51 6.65 6.47
C PRO A 72 -12.39 7.61 6.04
N ARG A 73 -12.72 8.64 5.23
CA ARG A 73 -11.74 9.61 4.69
C ARG A 73 -10.79 10.21 5.73
N ARG A 74 -11.31 10.57 6.92
CA ARG A 74 -10.49 11.14 8.00
C ARG A 74 -9.37 10.20 8.46
N GLN A 75 -9.67 8.90 8.55
CA GLN A 75 -8.70 7.90 8.95
C GLN A 75 -7.66 7.66 7.85
N GLN A 76 -8.11 7.66 6.60
CA GLN A 76 -7.23 7.58 5.43
C GLN A 76 -6.23 8.73 5.37
N ALA A 77 -6.68 9.96 5.63
CA ALA A 77 -5.80 11.14 5.70
C ALA A 77 -4.73 10.99 6.79
N ALA A 78 -5.13 10.56 8.00
CA ALA A 78 -4.20 10.33 9.10
C ALA A 78 -3.12 9.28 8.78
N TRP A 79 -3.46 8.23 8.02
CA TRP A 79 -2.47 7.25 7.57
C TRP A 79 -1.58 7.77 6.45
N ALA A 80 -2.11 8.59 5.54
CA ALA A 80 -1.33 9.22 4.49
C ALA A 80 -0.29 10.18 5.10
N GLU A 81 -0.71 11.03 6.05
CA GLU A 81 0.19 11.90 6.82
C GLU A 81 1.26 11.09 7.56
N LEU A 82 0.90 9.98 8.21
CA LEU A 82 1.86 9.11 8.86
C LEU A 82 2.86 8.52 7.84
N ALA A 83 2.38 7.93 6.75
CA ALA A 83 3.23 7.34 5.72
C ALA A 83 4.18 8.38 5.08
N GLN A 84 3.71 9.62 4.93
CA GLN A 84 4.52 10.73 4.45
C GLN A 84 5.64 11.09 5.42
N ARG A 85 5.34 11.22 6.72
CA ARG A 85 6.36 11.47 7.75
C ARG A 85 7.42 10.38 7.83
N GLU A 86 7.03 9.13 7.59
CA GLU A 86 7.94 7.97 7.56
C GLU A 86 8.70 7.83 6.22
N GLY A 87 8.48 8.75 5.26
CA GLY A 87 9.14 8.69 3.94
C GLY A 87 8.65 7.54 3.05
N LEU A 88 7.51 6.93 3.38
CA LEU A 88 6.91 5.79 2.67
C LEU A 88 5.92 6.22 1.59
N LEU A 89 5.52 7.50 1.58
CA LEU A 89 4.58 8.06 0.62
C LEU A 89 5.28 9.08 -0.29
N SER A 90 5.17 8.87 -1.59
CA SER A 90 5.67 9.81 -2.60
C SER A 90 4.93 9.62 -3.92
N LEU A 91 5.25 10.43 -4.93
CA LEU A 91 4.79 10.25 -6.32
C LEU A 91 5.11 8.84 -6.86
N HIS A 92 6.22 8.24 -6.41
CA HIS A 92 6.70 6.94 -6.86
C HIS A 92 6.40 5.79 -5.90
N HIS A 93 5.87 6.07 -4.71
CA HIS A 93 5.56 5.07 -3.70
C HIS A 93 4.18 5.40 -3.11
N PRO A 94 3.08 5.05 -3.79
CA PRO A 94 1.74 5.26 -3.28
C PRO A 94 1.45 4.48 -2.00
N LEU A 95 0.47 5.00 -1.26
CA LEU A 95 -0.25 4.26 -0.23
C LEU A 95 -1.56 3.72 -0.83
N LEU A 96 -1.77 2.42 -0.79
CA LEU A 96 -2.99 1.77 -1.25
C LEU A 96 -3.88 1.38 -0.06
N ILE A 97 -5.07 1.97 0.03
CA ILE A 97 -6.05 1.65 1.05
C ILE A 97 -7.12 0.76 0.43
N ILE A 98 -7.32 -0.42 1.00
CA ILE A 98 -8.22 -1.43 0.46
C ILE A 98 -9.28 -1.79 1.51
N GLY A 99 -10.51 -1.99 1.06
CA GLY A 99 -11.59 -2.51 1.90
C GLY A 99 -12.90 -2.65 1.14
N TRP A 100 -13.85 -3.36 1.72
CA TRP A 100 -15.20 -3.59 1.20
C TRP A 100 -16.12 -2.40 1.49
N CYS A 101 -16.88 -2.02 0.49
CA CYS A 101 -17.99 -1.07 0.58
C CYS A 101 -19.17 -1.67 -0.18
N GLU A 102 -20.27 -1.96 0.52
CA GLU A 102 -21.50 -2.50 -0.08
C GLU A 102 -21.27 -3.74 -0.98
N GLY A 103 -20.44 -4.68 -0.52
CA GLY A 103 -20.13 -5.91 -1.26
C GLY A 103 -19.17 -5.73 -2.44
N THR A 104 -18.64 -4.52 -2.65
CA THR A 104 -17.62 -4.23 -3.65
C THR A 104 -16.27 -3.99 -2.99
N LEU A 105 -15.21 -4.60 -3.54
CA LEU A 105 -13.85 -4.31 -3.09
C LEU A 105 -13.42 -2.95 -3.65
N VAL A 106 -13.13 -2.01 -2.76
CA VAL A 106 -12.70 -0.66 -3.10
C VAL A 106 -11.24 -0.51 -2.76
N ALA A 107 -10.48 0.02 -3.72
CA ALA A 107 -9.10 0.40 -3.52
C ALA A 107 -8.94 1.91 -3.76
N ARG A 108 -8.20 2.59 -2.90
CA ARG A 108 -7.82 3.99 -3.10
C ARG A 108 -6.33 4.15 -2.98
N SER A 109 -5.72 4.63 -4.03
CA SER A 109 -4.32 5.03 -4.04
C SER A 109 -4.21 6.48 -3.63
N ILE A 110 -3.31 6.77 -2.70
CA ILE A 110 -2.91 8.11 -2.28
C ILE A 110 -1.44 8.30 -2.67
N ILE A 111 -1.09 9.48 -3.17
CA ILE A 111 0.27 9.93 -3.49
C ILE A 111 0.49 11.36 -3.01
N THR A 112 1.75 11.74 -2.82
CA THR A 112 2.16 13.14 -2.63
C THR A 112 2.65 13.71 -3.96
N THR A 113 2.16 14.89 -4.34
CA THR A 113 2.67 15.67 -5.49
C THR A 113 3.57 16.79 -4.98
N GLY A 114 4.77 16.96 -5.54
CA GLY A 114 5.81 17.85 -4.99
C GLY A 114 5.46 19.35 -4.92
N ASP A 115 6.13 20.02 -3.98
CA ASP A 115 6.10 21.42 -3.49
C ASP A 115 5.24 22.47 -4.22
N GLN A 116 4.08 22.80 -3.63
CA GLN A 116 3.97 23.83 -2.57
C GLN A 116 2.91 23.35 -1.55
N GLU A 117 3.32 23.14 -0.29
CA GLU A 117 2.46 22.72 0.85
C GLU A 117 1.67 21.42 0.64
N GLU A 118 2.39 20.28 0.56
CA GLU A 118 1.88 18.90 0.76
C GLU A 118 0.46 18.60 0.22
N GLU A 119 0.29 18.61 -1.10
CA GLU A 119 -0.96 18.18 -1.71
C GLU A 119 -1.01 16.64 -1.85
N LEU A 120 -2.00 16.01 -1.20
CA LEU A 120 -2.30 14.59 -1.32
C LEU A 120 -3.34 14.36 -2.43
N ALA A 121 -2.94 13.65 -3.49
CA ALA A 121 -3.86 13.23 -4.54
C ALA A 121 -4.37 11.81 -4.26
N ALA A 122 -5.68 11.60 -4.38
CA ALA A 122 -6.31 10.31 -4.17
C ALA A 122 -7.10 9.84 -5.39
N ARG A 123 -6.83 8.62 -5.86
CA ARG A 123 -7.59 7.95 -6.93
C ARG A 123 -8.27 6.71 -6.39
N THR A 124 -9.58 6.59 -6.62
CA THR A 124 -10.37 5.41 -6.21
C THR A 124 -10.61 4.52 -7.42
N VAL A 125 -10.43 3.21 -7.25
CA VAL A 125 -10.72 2.17 -8.24
C VAL A 125 -11.63 1.13 -7.58
N LEU A 126 -12.69 0.74 -8.28
CA LEU A 126 -13.54 -0.38 -7.88
C LEU A 126 -12.94 -1.65 -8.48
N LEU A 127 -12.59 -2.59 -7.62
CA LEU A 127 -12.11 -3.90 -8.03
C LEU A 127 -13.33 -4.83 -8.09
N THR A 128 -13.74 -5.19 -9.29
CA THR A 128 -14.71 -6.27 -9.47
C THR A 128 -13.95 -7.58 -9.41
N PRO A 129 -14.37 -8.55 -8.57
CA PRO A 129 -13.80 -9.88 -8.65
C PRO A 129 -14.13 -10.45 -10.04
N GLU A 130 -13.11 -10.74 -10.85
CA GLU A 130 -13.29 -11.64 -11.99
C GLU A 130 -13.67 -13.00 -11.40
N VAL A 131 -14.94 -13.36 -11.51
CA VAL A 131 -15.39 -14.72 -11.22
C VAL A 131 -14.79 -15.61 -12.31
N GLN A 132 -13.69 -16.28 -12.00
CA GLN A 132 -13.17 -17.39 -12.81
C GLN A 132 -14.01 -18.65 -12.59
#